data_AF-A0A9D7P2X7-F1
#
_entry.id   AF-A0A9D7P2X7-F1
#
_cell.length_a   1.000
_cell.length_b   1.000
_cell.length_c   1.000
_cell.angle_alpha   90.00
_cell.angle_beta   90.00
_cell.angle_gamma   90.00
#
_symmetry.space_group_name_H-M   'P 1'
#
loop_
_entity.id
_entity.type
_entity.pdbx_description
1 polymer ?
#
loop_
_entity_poly.entity_id
_entity_poly.type
_entity_poly.pdbx_seq_one_letter_code
_entity_poly.pdbx_strand_id
1 'polypeptide(L)'
;MKKSRGPGFCITSGKGFHVRFENGYVVSVQFGPGNYCDNYNMDIGEQENEAGAKGSSTAETAVWGPDGEMIDRGNGDTVQAHQAPDAVLRLLNWAAEQESTVRAMGDER
;
A
#
# COMPACT_ATOMS: atom_id res chain seq x y z
N MET A 1 4.99 16.23 16.87
CA MET A 1 4.33 14.99 16.39
C MET A 1 3.58 15.34 15.10
N LYS A 2 3.96 14.76 13.95
CA LYS A 2 3.19 14.95 12.71
C LYS A 2 1.84 14.24 12.92
N LYS A 3 0.70 14.96 12.78
CA LYS A 3 -0.62 14.34 12.83
C LYS A 3 -0.63 13.15 11.88
N SER A 4 -1.01 11.95 12.35
CA SER A 4 -1.31 10.86 11.43
C SER A 4 -2.43 11.35 10.51
N ARG A 5 -2.29 11.13 9.20
CA ARG A 5 -3.39 11.37 8.28
C ARG A 5 -4.51 10.42 8.65
N GLY A 6 -5.75 10.91 8.71
CA GLY A 6 -6.93 10.07 8.90
C GLY A 6 -7.10 9.06 7.76
N PRO A 7 -8.07 8.13 7.87
CA PRO A 7 -8.37 7.16 6.81
C PRO A 7 -8.62 7.85 5.47
N GLY A 8 -8.34 7.13 4.37
CA GLY A 8 -8.56 7.63 3.01
C GLY A 8 -7.48 7.22 2.03
N PHE A 9 -7.44 7.94 0.90
CA PHE A 9 -6.60 7.62 -0.25
C PHE A 9 -5.54 8.69 -0.49
N CYS A 10 -4.36 8.27 -0.96
CA CYS A 10 -3.30 9.19 -1.39
C CYS A 10 -2.63 8.66 -2.66
N ILE A 11 -2.50 9.50 -3.69
CA ILE A 11 -1.66 9.17 -4.85
C ILE A 11 -0.19 9.20 -4.46
N THR A 12 0.60 8.29 -5.03
CA THR A 12 2.03 8.11 -4.74
C THR A 12 2.86 8.41 -5.98
N SER A 13 3.32 9.65 -6.09
CA SER A 13 4.22 10.10 -7.18
C SER A 13 3.70 9.81 -8.60
N GLY A 14 2.38 9.71 -8.78
CA GLY A 14 1.77 9.35 -10.07
C GLY A 14 1.88 7.87 -10.46
N LYS A 15 2.30 6.99 -9.54
CA LYS A 15 2.60 5.58 -9.81
C LYS A 15 1.63 4.59 -9.18
N GLY A 16 0.71 5.06 -8.37
CA GLY A 16 -0.17 4.21 -7.59
C GLY A 16 -0.87 4.99 -6.49
N PHE A 17 -1.24 4.27 -5.44
CA PHE A 17 -1.92 4.86 -4.30
C PHE A 17 -1.64 4.12 -3.00
N HIS A 18 -1.80 4.85 -1.89
CA HIS A 18 -1.97 4.29 -0.56
C HIS A 18 -3.45 4.33 -0.16
N VAL A 19 -3.91 3.27 0.50
CA VAL A 19 -5.19 3.21 1.23
C VAL A 19 -4.90 3.13 2.71
N ARG A 20 -5.39 4.08 3.50
CA ARG A 20 -5.34 4.02 4.96
C ARG A 20 -6.72 3.67 5.52
N PHE A 21 -6.77 2.67 6.38
CA PHE A 21 -7.96 2.22 7.08
C PHE A 21 -8.07 2.85 8.48
N GLU A 22 -9.28 2.84 9.05
CA GLU A 22 -9.56 3.35 10.41
C GLU A 22 -8.77 2.62 11.50
N ASN A 23 -8.48 1.33 11.29
CA ASN A 23 -7.70 0.51 12.20
C ASN A 23 -6.18 0.84 12.20
N GLY A 24 -5.76 1.83 11.41
CA GLY A 24 -4.39 2.34 11.34
C GLY A 24 -3.51 1.69 10.27
N TYR A 25 -3.95 0.58 9.67
CA TYR A 25 -3.22 -0.09 8.60
C TYR A 25 -3.20 0.75 7.32
N VAL A 26 -2.10 0.63 6.58
CA VAL A 26 -1.92 1.29 5.28
C VAL A 26 -1.45 0.29 4.25
N VAL A 27 -2.18 0.16 3.15
CA VAL A 27 -1.79 -0.65 2.01
C VAL A 27 -1.24 0.25 0.91
N SER A 28 -0.04 -0.06 0.43
CA SER A 28 0.55 0.49 -0.80
C SER A 28 0.18 -0.37 -1.99
N VAL A 29 -0.24 0.25 -3.08
CA VAL A 29 -0.51 -0.41 -4.37
C VAL A 29 0.11 0.42 -5.49
N GLN A 30 1.18 -0.09 -6.08
CA GLN A 30 2.05 0.64 -6.99
C GLN A 30 2.18 -0.11 -8.33
N PHE A 31 1.99 0.59 -9.44
CA PHE A 31 1.98 0.01 -10.78
C PHE A 31 2.55 0.96 -11.85
N GLY A 32 3.38 1.92 -11.43
CA GLY A 32 4.07 2.86 -12.30
C GLY A 32 5.53 2.47 -12.58
N PRO A 33 6.32 3.39 -13.18
CA PRO A 33 7.71 3.14 -13.54
C PRO A 33 8.57 2.72 -12.35
N GLY A 34 9.34 1.65 -12.52
CA GLY A 34 10.27 1.12 -11.50
C GLY A 34 9.64 0.30 -10.37
N ASN A 35 8.31 0.17 -10.32
CA ASN A 35 7.66 -0.76 -9.38
C ASN A 35 7.68 -2.18 -9.96
N TYR A 36 7.74 -3.21 -9.10
CA TYR A 36 7.76 -4.63 -9.47
C TYR A 36 6.42 -5.09 -10.10
N CYS A 37 6.19 -4.63 -11.33
CA CYS A 37 5.00 -4.80 -12.16
C CYS A 37 5.38 -4.75 -13.65
N ASP A 38 4.41 -4.65 -14.56
CA ASP A 38 4.65 -4.62 -16.01
C ASP A 38 5.45 -3.38 -16.47
N ASN A 39 5.44 -2.33 -15.64
CA ASN A 39 6.08 -1.04 -15.92
C ASN A 39 7.46 -0.92 -15.23
N TYR A 40 8.02 -2.02 -14.71
CA TYR A 40 9.30 -2.00 -13.98
C TYR A 40 10.46 -1.36 -14.76
N ASN A 41 10.57 -1.65 -16.05
CA ASN A 41 11.66 -1.16 -16.91
C ASN A 41 11.41 0.23 -17.51
N MET A 42 10.34 0.93 -17.12
CA MET A 42 10.07 2.29 -17.59
C MET A 42 10.85 3.33 -16.76
N ASP A 43 11.15 4.47 -17.38
CA ASP A 43 11.96 5.53 -16.79
C ASP A 43 11.17 6.31 -15.72
N ILE A 44 11.74 6.32 -14.51
CA ILE A 44 11.21 7.04 -13.35
C ILE A 44 11.40 8.55 -13.53
N GLY A 45 10.32 9.31 -13.42
CA GLY A 45 10.28 10.77 -13.55
C GLY A 45 9.97 11.26 -14.97
N GLU A 46 9.98 10.37 -15.95
CA GLU A 46 9.75 10.71 -17.36
C GLU A 46 8.50 10.03 -17.92
N GLN A 47 8.24 8.77 -17.55
CA GLN A 47 7.19 7.96 -18.17
C GLN A 47 5.97 7.66 -17.28
N GLU A 48 5.74 8.41 -16.19
CA GLU A 48 4.58 8.21 -15.31
C GLU A 48 3.23 8.33 -16.05
N ASN A 49 3.10 9.32 -16.93
CA ASN A 49 1.86 9.52 -17.69
C ASN A 49 1.61 8.37 -18.69
N GLU A 50 2.66 7.88 -19.34
CA GLU A 50 2.58 6.75 -20.27
C GLU A 50 2.20 5.46 -19.52
N ALA A 51 2.89 5.17 -18.42
CA ALA A 51 2.60 4.03 -17.56
C ALA A 51 1.16 4.08 -17.02
N GLY A 52 0.71 5.26 -16.58
CA GLY A 52 -0.66 5.47 -16.10
C GLY A 52 -1.71 5.25 -17.20
N ALA A 53 -1.45 5.70 -18.43
CA ALA A 53 -2.36 5.51 -19.56
C ALA A 53 -2.42 4.05 -20.04
N LYS A 54 -1.26 3.37 -20.04
CA LYS A 54 -1.15 1.95 -20.43
C LYS A 54 -1.72 1.02 -19.36
N GLY A 55 -1.60 1.39 -18.09
CA GLY A 55 -1.87 0.53 -16.95
C GLY A 55 -0.82 -0.56 -16.76
N SER A 56 -1.13 -1.53 -15.91
CA SER A 56 -0.33 -2.74 -15.66
C SER A 56 -1.28 -3.86 -15.28
N SER A 57 -0.99 -5.09 -15.69
CA SER A 57 -1.74 -6.29 -15.30
C SER A 57 -1.46 -6.72 -13.85
N THR A 58 -0.35 -6.25 -13.28
CA THR A 58 0.09 -6.54 -11.92
C THR A 58 0.48 -5.28 -11.15
N ALA A 59 0.54 -5.37 -9.82
CA ALA A 59 1.02 -4.30 -8.94
C ALA A 59 2.07 -4.81 -7.96
N GLU A 60 2.95 -3.91 -7.53
CA GLU A 60 3.74 -4.06 -6.32
C GLU A 60 2.89 -3.60 -5.12
N THR A 61 2.90 -4.39 -4.03
CA THR A 61 2.19 -4.04 -2.80
C THR A 61 3.07 -4.11 -1.57
N ALA A 62 2.72 -3.30 -0.58
CA ALA A 62 3.32 -3.33 0.75
C ALA A 62 2.27 -2.95 1.80
N VAL A 63 2.48 -3.34 3.05
CA VAL A 63 1.58 -2.95 4.15
C VAL A 63 2.37 -2.40 5.32
N TRP A 64 1.95 -1.23 5.81
CA TRP A 64 2.34 -0.74 7.12
C TRP A 64 1.28 -1.11 8.15
N GLY A 65 1.75 -1.60 9.28
CA GLY A 65 0.96 -1.75 10.49
C GLY A 65 0.62 -0.40 11.12
N PRO A 66 -0.24 -0.41 12.14
CA PRO A 66 -0.68 0.80 12.84
C PRO A 66 0.44 1.47 13.67
N ASP A 67 1.50 0.73 13.98
CA ASP A 67 2.75 1.23 14.57
C ASP A 67 3.65 1.97 13.56
N GLY A 68 3.33 1.88 12.27
CA GLY A 68 4.09 2.47 11.18
C GLY A 68 5.19 1.58 10.63
N GLU A 69 5.33 0.35 11.14
CA GLU A 69 6.30 -0.62 10.65
C GLU A 69 5.74 -1.42 9.48
N MET A 70 6.60 -1.81 8.53
CA MET A 70 6.19 -2.65 7.41
C MET A 70 6.05 -4.11 7.84
N ILE A 71 5.04 -4.79 7.30
CA ILE A 71 4.72 -6.18 7.65
C ILE A 71 5.31 -7.12 6.59
N ASP A 72 6.21 -8.02 7.01
CA ASP A 72 6.63 -9.17 6.19
C ASP A 72 5.44 -10.12 6.04
N ARG A 73 5.12 -10.46 4.79
CA ARG A 73 3.95 -11.27 4.43
C ARG A 73 4.29 -12.74 4.19
N GLY A 74 5.42 -13.20 4.70
CA GLY A 74 5.80 -14.62 4.80
C GLY A 74 6.89 -15.05 3.83
N ASN A 75 7.59 -14.11 3.20
CA ASN A 75 8.65 -14.39 2.23
C ASN A 75 10.02 -13.79 2.61
N GLY A 76 10.15 -13.20 3.81
CA GLY A 76 11.38 -12.51 4.21
C GLY A 76 11.50 -11.10 3.62
N ASP A 77 10.45 -10.61 2.96
CA ASP A 77 10.37 -9.29 2.35
C ASP A 77 9.07 -8.59 2.78
N THR A 78 9.14 -7.27 2.90
CA THR A 78 8.01 -6.41 3.24
C THR A 78 7.28 -5.90 1.98
N VAL A 79 7.84 -6.18 0.81
CA VAL A 79 7.28 -5.86 -0.51
C VAL A 79 6.87 -7.13 -1.24
N GLN A 80 5.73 -7.08 -1.92
CA GLN A 80 5.20 -8.16 -2.73
C GLN A 80 5.16 -7.72 -4.20
N ALA A 81 5.96 -8.38 -5.04
CA ALA A 81 5.99 -8.13 -6.47
C ALA A 81 4.81 -8.78 -7.21
N HIS A 82 4.47 -8.24 -8.38
CA HIS A 82 3.60 -8.85 -9.38
C HIS A 82 2.24 -9.38 -8.88
N GLN A 83 1.61 -8.66 -7.95
CA GLN A 83 0.28 -9.02 -7.45
C GLN A 83 -0.79 -8.75 -8.50
N ALA A 84 -1.55 -9.78 -8.85
CA ALA A 84 -2.74 -9.66 -9.70
C ALA A 84 -3.88 -8.92 -8.95
N PRO A 85 -4.89 -8.36 -9.65
CA PRO A 85 -5.96 -7.58 -9.02
C PRO A 85 -6.72 -8.31 -7.91
N ASP A 86 -6.94 -9.62 -8.04
CA ASP A 86 -7.61 -10.43 -7.03
C ASP A 86 -6.74 -10.61 -5.77
N ALA A 87 -5.41 -10.64 -5.91
CA ALA A 87 -4.48 -10.64 -4.79
C ALA A 87 -4.46 -9.28 -4.08
N VAL A 88 -4.49 -8.17 -4.84
CA VAL A 88 -4.63 -6.81 -4.28
C VAL A 88 -5.93 -6.68 -3.49
N LEU A 89 -7.06 -7.17 -4.03
CA LEU A 89 -8.34 -7.16 -3.31
C LEU A 89 -8.26 -7.96 -2.00
N ARG A 90 -7.68 -9.17 -2.02
CA ARG A 90 -7.48 -9.97 -0.80
C ARG A 90 -6.60 -9.24 0.22
N LEU A 91 -5.57 -8.54 -0.23
CA LEU A 91 -4.69 -7.76 0.64
C LEU A 91 -5.42 -6.60 1.30
N LEU A 92 -6.21 -5.85 0.53
CA LEU A 92 -7.03 -4.75 1.02
C LEU A 92 -8.05 -5.23 2.05
N ASN A 93 -8.77 -6.32 1.78
CA ASN A 93 -9.72 -6.91 2.72
C ASN A 93 -9.02 -7.38 4.00
N TRP A 94 -7.91 -8.10 3.86
CA TRP A 94 -7.11 -8.53 5.02
C TRP A 94 -6.72 -7.33 5.89
N ALA A 95 -6.23 -6.24 5.30
CA ALA A 95 -5.79 -5.05 6.05
C ALA A 95 -6.98 -4.36 6.74
N ALA A 96 -8.14 -4.30 6.10
CA ALA A 96 -9.37 -3.73 6.67
C ALA A 96 -9.92 -4.54 7.84
N GLU A 97 -9.70 -5.86 7.85
CA GLU A 97 -10.19 -6.80 8.87
C GLU A 97 -9.26 -6.94 10.09
N GLN A 98 -8.06 -6.33 10.07
CA GLN A 98 -7.15 -6.40 11.21
C GLN A 98 -7.68 -5.61 12.42
N GLU A 99 -7.38 -6.10 13.61
CA GLU A 99 -7.70 -5.42 14.86
C GLU A 99 -6.97 -4.07 14.94
N SER A 100 -7.69 -3.02 15.34
CA SER A 100 -7.06 -1.72 15.58
C SER A 100 -6.17 -1.82 16.82
N THR A 101 -4.89 -1.43 16.73
CA THR A 101 -4.05 -1.28 17.93
C THR A 101 -4.27 0.06 18.62
N VAL A 102 -5.40 0.74 18.38
CA VAL A 102 -5.88 1.80 19.26
C VAL A 102 -6.21 1.11 20.58
N ARG A 103 -5.17 0.88 21.39
CA ARG A 103 -5.34 0.48 22.78
C ARG A 103 -6.33 1.46 23.38
N ALA A 104 -7.32 0.92 24.07
CA ALA A 104 -8.12 1.63 25.04
C ALA A 104 -7.17 2.23 26.11
N MET A 105 -6.45 3.30 25.78
CA MET A 105 -5.77 4.16 26.75
C MET A 105 -6.81 5.14 27.31
N GLY A 106 -7.87 4.59 27.91
CA GLY A 106 -9.01 5.39 28.35
C GLY A 106 -9.95 4.73 29.36
N ASP A 107 -9.60 3.58 29.94
CA ASP A 107 -10.48 2.93 30.93
C ASP A 107 -9.74 2.40 32.16
N GLU A 108 -8.76 3.18 32.65
CA GLU A 108 -8.32 3.10 34.04
C GLU A 108 -8.70 4.42 34.73
N ARG A 109 -9.85 4.39 35.41
CA ARG A 109 -10.20 5.30 36.51
C ARG A 109 -10.29 4.50 37.80
#